data_AF-B1YBG9-F1
#
_entry.id   AF-B1YBG9-F1
#
_cell.length_a   1.000
_cell.length_b   1.000
_cell.length_c   1.000
_cell.angle_alpha   90.00
_cell.angle_beta   90.00
_cell.angle_gamma   90.00
#
_symmetry.space_group_name_H-M   'P 1'
#
loop_
_entity.id
_entity.type
_entity.pdbx_description
1 polymer ?
#
loop_
_entity_poly.entity_id
_entity_poly.type
_entity_poly.pdbx_seq_one_letter_code
_entity_poly.pdbx_strand_id
1 'polypeptide(L)'
;MDPRILEIDGVSQLKTGFLYLLISVVVALVGVAAGLLSFFASLSFYPAAGLGSLVGAVAVFVAALVAAVAISLYALFSKIRGGMRILSQVDGGFKICYTGTTLMIVGLLVVVLGLVVGLAAIAAGWASLHMAGPPFGMLSGLITIFIVALIGGVIYFVGEILTFIIGAFKLNGRYNNSLYMVAGILYIIDIALIIAGISGILTLVGHILMYIALRDTLDKLRSPTPS
;
A
#
# COMPACT_ATOMS: atom_id res chain seq x y z
N MET A 1 -9.25 14.50 27.91
CA MET A 1 -8.19 15.01 27.02
C MET A 1 -8.84 16.00 26.08
N ASP A 2 -8.22 17.16 25.84
CA ASP A 2 -8.80 18.21 25.01
C ASP A 2 -9.06 17.69 23.58
N PRO A 3 -10.30 17.76 23.06
CA PRO A 3 -10.63 17.27 21.71
C PRO A 3 -9.78 17.94 20.62
N ARG A 4 -9.34 19.19 20.82
CA ARG A 4 -8.46 19.89 19.88
C ARG A 4 -7.05 19.27 19.83
N ILE A 5 -6.52 18.86 20.98
CA ILE A 5 -5.19 18.20 21.06
C ILE A 5 -5.27 16.83 20.37
N LEU A 6 -6.33 16.06 20.63
CA LEU A 6 -6.56 14.79 19.95
C LEU A 6 -6.66 14.96 18.43
N GLU A 7 -7.37 15.97 17.96
CA GLU A 7 -7.51 16.26 16.53
C GLU A 7 -6.16 16.60 15.89
N ILE A 8 -5.34 17.45 16.52
CA ILE A 8 -3.99 17.79 16.07
C ILE A 8 -3.11 16.54 15.99
N ASP A 9 -3.16 15.66 16.99
CA ASP A 9 -2.39 14.42 17.01
C ASP A 9 -2.83 13.46 15.90
N GLY A 10 -4.14 13.32 15.68
CA GLY A 10 -4.71 12.49 14.62
C GLY A 10 -4.27 12.94 13.22
N VAL A 11 -4.41 14.24 12.93
CA VAL A 11 -3.98 14.84 11.66
C VAL A 11 -2.46 14.75 11.48
N SER A 12 -1.68 14.99 12.54
CA SER A 12 -0.22 14.88 12.52
C SER A 12 0.26 13.45 12.20
N GLN A 13 -0.40 12.44 12.80
CA GLN A 13 -0.11 11.04 12.50
C GLN A 13 -0.46 10.68 11.06
N LEU A 14 -1.63 11.11 10.55
CA LEU A 14 -2.00 10.91 9.15
C LEU A 14 -0.97 11.54 8.22
N LYS A 15 -0.58 12.80 8.45
CA LYS A 15 0.42 13.51 7.63
C LYS A 15 1.71 12.71 7.53
N THR A 16 2.18 12.23 8.67
CA THR A 16 3.40 11.42 8.76
C THR A 16 3.23 10.08 8.04
N GLY A 17 2.06 9.45 8.14
CA GLY A 17 1.73 8.23 7.40
C GLY A 17 1.78 8.42 5.90
N PHE A 18 1.14 9.47 5.38
CA PHE A 18 1.19 9.81 3.94
C PHE A 18 2.62 10.12 3.47
N LEU A 19 3.45 10.76 4.30
CA LEU A 19 4.87 10.95 3.99
C LEU A 19 5.61 9.63 3.81
N TYR A 20 5.40 8.65 4.70
CA TYR A 20 6.01 7.33 4.55
C TYR A 20 5.49 6.59 3.31
N LEU A 21 4.22 6.73 2.96
CA LEU A 21 3.70 6.18 1.70
C LEU A 21 4.36 6.82 0.48
N LEU A 22 4.59 8.14 0.48
CA LEU A 22 5.34 8.81 -0.58
C LEU A 22 6.78 8.29 -0.69
N ILE A 23 7.48 8.16 0.44
CA ILE A 23 8.84 7.59 0.47
C ILE A 23 8.84 6.17 -0.09
N SER A 24 7.87 5.34 0.31
CA SER A 24 7.72 3.98 -0.22
C SER A 24 7.57 3.97 -1.75
N VAL A 25 6.69 4.82 -2.31
CA VAL A 25 6.50 4.90 -3.76
C VAL A 25 7.78 5.35 -4.46
N VAL A 26 8.51 6.32 -3.92
CA VAL A 26 9.81 6.74 -4.47
C VAL A 26 10.83 5.59 -4.46
N VAL A 27 10.93 4.85 -3.36
CA VAL A 27 11.81 3.68 -3.26
C VAL A 27 11.43 2.61 -4.30
N ALA A 28 10.14 2.35 -4.48
CA ALA A 28 9.65 1.42 -5.50
C ALA A 28 10.01 1.89 -6.91
N LEU A 29 9.80 3.17 -7.24
CA LEU A 29 10.13 3.74 -8.54
C LEU A 29 11.62 3.69 -8.84
N VAL A 30 12.47 4.02 -7.87
CA VAL A 30 13.93 3.91 -8.00
C VAL A 30 14.33 2.45 -8.23
N GLY A 31 13.72 1.51 -7.49
CA GLY A 31 13.92 0.07 -7.68
C GLY A 31 13.57 -0.40 -9.09
N VAL A 32 12.38 -0.02 -9.59
CA VAL A 32 11.91 -0.34 -10.95
C VAL A 32 12.87 0.25 -11.99
N ALA A 33 13.24 1.52 -11.86
CA ALA A 33 14.15 2.19 -12.78
C ALA A 33 15.54 1.52 -12.81
N ALA A 34 16.11 1.22 -11.64
CA ALA A 34 17.39 0.53 -11.53
C ALA A 34 17.32 -0.89 -12.13
N GLY A 35 16.23 -1.62 -11.89
CA GLY A 35 15.99 -2.94 -12.46
C GLY A 35 15.90 -2.91 -14.00
N LEU A 36 15.13 -1.97 -14.55
CA LEU A 36 14.98 -1.80 -16.00
C LEU A 36 16.29 -1.39 -16.66
N LEU A 37 17.01 -0.41 -16.11
CA LEU A 37 18.30 0.03 -16.65
C LEU A 37 19.31 -1.12 -16.70
N SER A 38 19.36 -1.92 -15.62
CA SER A 38 20.26 -3.06 -15.54
C SER A 38 19.85 -4.19 -16.51
N PHE A 39 18.55 -4.40 -16.71
CA PHE A 39 18.03 -5.33 -17.71
C PHE A 39 18.46 -4.92 -19.13
N PHE A 40 18.25 -3.65 -19.52
CA PHE A 40 18.68 -3.16 -20.83
C PHE A 40 20.21 -3.17 -21.00
N ALA A 41 20.97 -2.86 -19.94
CA ALA A 41 22.43 -2.94 -19.96
C ALA A 41 22.91 -4.37 -20.23
N SER A 42 22.23 -5.39 -19.68
CA SER A 42 22.53 -6.80 -19.94
C SER A 42 22.28 -7.23 -21.39
N LEU A 43 21.33 -6.58 -22.09
CA LEU A 43 21.01 -6.86 -23.50
C LEU A 43 21.92 -6.14 -24.49
N SER A 44 22.52 -5.00 -24.11
CA SER A 44 23.01 -4.01 -25.08
C SER A 44 24.53 -3.91 -25.20
N PHE A 45 25.32 -4.28 -24.18
CA PHE A 45 26.74 -3.86 -24.14
C PHE A 45 27.80 -4.94 -23.97
N TYR A 46 27.51 -6.15 -23.47
CA TYR A 46 28.53 -7.20 -23.33
C TYR A 46 27.95 -8.62 -23.34
N PRO A 47 28.17 -9.43 -24.40
CA PRO A 47 27.78 -10.86 -24.40
C PRO A 47 28.53 -11.69 -23.35
N ALA A 48 29.60 -11.14 -22.74
CA ALA A 48 30.36 -11.74 -21.64
C ALA A 48 29.90 -11.29 -20.23
N ALA A 49 29.06 -10.25 -20.12
CA ALA A 49 28.46 -9.83 -18.84
C ALA A 49 27.22 -10.69 -18.55
N GLY A 50 27.44 -11.99 -18.39
CA GLY A 50 26.40 -13.02 -18.34
C GLY A 50 25.41 -12.91 -17.17
N LEU A 51 24.79 -14.05 -16.83
CA LEU A 51 23.74 -14.20 -15.81
C LEU A 51 23.97 -13.43 -14.49
N GLY A 52 25.22 -13.17 -14.09
CA GLY A 52 25.55 -12.39 -12.89
C GLY A 52 25.06 -10.93 -12.90
N SER A 53 25.07 -10.24 -14.06
CA SER A 53 24.56 -8.86 -14.16
C SER A 53 23.04 -8.81 -13.99
N LEU A 54 22.35 -9.80 -14.56
CA LEU A 54 20.91 -10.01 -14.40
C LEU A 54 20.54 -10.38 -12.96
N VAL A 55 21.30 -11.27 -12.32
CA VAL A 55 21.08 -11.66 -10.91
C VAL A 55 21.25 -10.46 -9.98
N GLY A 56 22.28 -9.62 -10.19
CA GLY A 56 22.48 -8.39 -9.43
C GLY A 56 21.32 -7.40 -9.60
N ALA A 57 20.85 -7.21 -10.84
CA ALA A 57 19.71 -6.35 -11.17
C ALA A 57 18.42 -6.80 -10.46
N VAL A 58 18.12 -8.10 -10.57
CA VAL A 58 16.95 -8.72 -9.94
C VAL A 58 17.05 -8.60 -8.42
N ALA A 59 18.23 -8.82 -7.83
CA ALA A 59 18.43 -8.69 -6.39
C ALA A 59 18.17 -7.25 -5.91
N VAL A 60 18.67 -6.23 -6.60
CA VAL A 60 18.42 -4.81 -6.27
C VAL A 60 16.94 -4.46 -6.41
N PHE A 61 16.30 -4.91 -7.49
CA PHE A 61 14.87 -4.70 -7.72
C PHE A 61 14.02 -5.34 -6.60
N VAL A 62 14.29 -6.60 -6.26
CA VAL A 62 13.60 -7.31 -5.19
C VAL A 62 13.85 -6.65 -3.83
N ALA A 63 15.09 -6.24 -3.53
CA ALA A 63 15.41 -5.55 -2.29
C ALA A 63 14.65 -4.21 -2.17
N ALA A 64 14.58 -3.44 -3.25
CA ALA A 64 13.83 -2.18 -3.28
C ALA A 64 12.32 -2.41 -3.10
N LEU A 65 11.75 -3.45 -3.73
CA LEU A 65 10.36 -3.83 -3.53
C LEU A 65 10.08 -4.24 -2.07
N VAL A 66 10.93 -5.07 -1.48
CA VAL A 66 10.78 -5.48 -0.07
C VAL A 66 10.87 -4.27 0.86
N ALA A 67 11.82 -3.34 0.60
CA ALA A 67 11.93 -2.11 1.36
C ALA A 67 10.69 -1.21 1.22
N ALA A 68 10.19 -1.00 0.00
CA ALA A 68 8.97 -0.24 -0.25
C ALA A 68 7.77 -0.86 0.48
N VAL A 69 7.56 -2.17 0.35
CA VAL A 69 6.49 -2.88 1.06
C VAL A 69 6.63 -2.70 2.57
N ALA A 70 7.82 -2.88 3.14
CA ALA A 70 8.05 -2.69 4.57
C ALA A 70 7.72 -1.27 5.05
N ILE A 71 8.11 -0.23 4.28
CA ILE A 71 7.80 1.17 4.57
C ILE A 71 6.29 1.42 4.47
N SER A 72 5.62 0.91 3.43
CA SER A 72 4.16 1.03 3.28
C SER A 72 3.40 0.38 4.43
N LEU A 73 3.81 -0.83 4.83
CA LEU A 73 3.22 -1.52 5.98
C LEU A 73 3.43 -0.70 7.25
N TYR A 74 4.64 -0.20 7.49
CA TYR A 74 4.91 0.67 8.64
C TYR A 74 4.00 1.91 8.64
N ALA A 75 3.83 2.56 7.48
CA ALA A 75 2.95 3.71 7.33
C ALA A 75 1.49 3.37 7.69
N LEU A 76 0.97 2.25 7.17
CA LEU A 76 -0.40 1.80 7.40
C LEU A 76 -0.63 1.39 8.86
N PHE A 77 0.23 0.54 9.42
CA PHE A 77 0.09 -0.01 10.76
C PHE A 77 0.28 1.02 11.86
N SER A 78 1.36 1.81 11.76
CA SER A 78 1.76 2.69 12.86
C SER A 78 1.09 4.04 12.77
N LYS A 79 1.05 4.64 11.58
CA LYS A 79 0.72 6.06 11.43
C LYS A 79 -0.72 6.27 10.95
N ILE A 80 -1.14 5.63 9.86
CA ILE A 80 -2.47 5.87 9.28
C ILE A 80 -3.55 5.27 10.16
N ARG A 81 -3.41 4.00 10.57
CA ARG A 81 -4.34 3.37 11.52
C ARG A 81 -4.42 4.12 12.84
N GLY A 82 -3.28 4.56 13.36
CA GLY A 82 -3.19 5.36 14.58
C GLY A 82 -3.95 6.68 14.46
N GLY A 83 -3.67 7.44 13.39
CA GLY A 83 -4.31 8.71 13.11
C GLY A 83 -5.82 8.59 12.92
N MET A 84 -6.27 7.59 12.14
CA MET A 84 -7.69 7.31 11.95
C MET A 84 -8.40 6.88 13.23
N ARG A 85 -7.73 6.11 14.10
CA ARG A 85 -8.28 5.74 15.41
C ARG A 85 -8.50 6.98 16.27
N ILE A 86 -7.52 7.89 16.34
CA ILE A 86 -7.64 9.12 17.12
C ILE A 86 -8.75 10.00 16.55
N LEU A 87 -8.79 10.20 15.23
CA LEU A 87 -9.86 10.97 14.59
C LEU A 87 -11.25 10.36 14.78
N SER A 88 -11.36 9.03 14.87
CA SER A 88 -12.63 8.35 15.16
C SER A 88 -13.18 8.60 16.57
N GLN A 89 -12.33 9.05 17.48
CA GLN A 89 -12.75 9.50 18.82
C GLN A 89 -13.26 10.93 18.81
N VAL A 90 -12.77 11.76 17.87
CA VAL A 90 -13.21 13.15 17.68
C VAL A 90 -14.51 13.19 16.89
N ASP A 91 -14.62 12.39 15.83
CA ASP A 91 -15.79 12.32 14.97
C ASP A 91 -16.07 10.86 14.57
N GLY A 92 -17.25 10.37 14.94
CA GLY A 92 -17.68 8.99 14.70
C GLY A 92 -17.69 8.61 13.21
N GLY A 93 -17.72 9.59 12.31
CA GLY A 93 -17.58 9.38 10.87
C GLY A 93 -16.29 8.67 10.48
N PHE A 94 -15.18 8.90 11.17
CA PHE A 94 -13.90 8.26 10.83
C PHE A 94 -13.81 6.79 11.23
N LYS A 95 -14.79 6.25 11.97
CA LYS A 95 -14.84 4.82 12.30
C LYS A 95 -14.84 3.94 11.05
N ILE A 96 -15.50 4.37 9.98
CA ILE A 96 -15.54 3.63 8.70
C ILE A 96 -14.12 3.52 8.11
N CYS A 97 -13.36 4.61 8.15
CA CYS A 97 -11.99 4.63 7.63
C CYS A 97 -11.02 3.85 8.51
N TYR A 98 -11.21 3.86 9.83
CA TYR A 98 -10.48 2.98 10.74
C TYR A 98 -10.77 1.50 10.46
N THR A 99 -12.03 1.13 10.22
CA THR A 99 -12.39 -0.21 9.75
C THR A 99 -11.71 -0.53 8.41
N GLY A 100 -11.64 0.44 7.50
CA GLY A 100 -10.86 0.34 6.25
C GLY A 100 -9.42 -0.09 6.48
N THR A 101 -8.68 0.61 7.34
CA THR A 101 -7.28 0.25 7.65
C THR A 101 -7.17 -1.15 8.27
N THR A 102 -8.19 -1.57 9.03
CA THR A 102 -8.23 -2.92 9.62
C THR A 102 -8.48 -3.97 8.55
N LEU A 103 -9.36 -3.70 7.57
CA LEU A 103 -9.56 -4.60 6.43
C LEU A 103 -8.30 -4.73 5.59
N MET A 104 -7.55 -3.65 5.35
CA MET A 104 -6.27 -3.73 4.65
C MET A 104 -5.30 -4.70 5.35
N ILE A 105 -5.22 -4.61 6.69
CA ILE A 105 -4.38 -5.49 7.50
C ILE A 105 -4.85 -6.94 7.42
N VAL A 106 -6.16 -7.17 7.56
CA VAL A 106 -6.74 -8.53 7.50
C VAL A 106 -6.55 -9.13 6.12
N GLY A 107 -6.80 -8.38 5.05
CA GLY A 107 -6.59 -8.82 3.67
C GLY A 107 -5.14 -9.20 3.43
N LEU A 108 -4.19 -8.37 3.88
CA LEU A 108 -2.77 -8.67 3.75
C LEU A 108 -2.36 -9.92 4.55
N LEU A 109 -2.87 -10.07 5.77
CA LEU A 109 -2.62 -11.24 6.61
C LEU A 109 -3.15 -12.52 5.95
N VAL A 110 -4.36 -12.47 5.37
CA VAL A 110 -4.96 -13.56 4.60
C VAL A 110 -4.05 -13.93 3.42
N VAL A 111 -3.58 -12.96 2.63
CA VAL A 111 -2.66 -13.22 1.51
C VAL A 111 -1.36 -13.87 2.00
N VAL A 112 -0.74 -13.35 3.06
CA VAL A 112 0.53 -13.90 3.59
C VAL A 112 0.35 -15.33 4.09
N LEU A 113 -0.68 -15.62 4.88
CA LEU A 113 -0.96 -16.98 5.34
C LEU A 113 -1.27 -17.93 4.17
N GLY A 114 -2.06 -17.47 3.19
CA GLY A 114 -2.35 -18.22 1.97
C GLY A 114 -1.11 -18.57 1.16
N LEU A 115 -0.19 -17.61 1.02
CA LEU A 115 1.10 -17.84 0.35
C LEU A 115 1.92 -18.88 1.10
N VAL A 116 2.03 -18.79 2.43
CA VAL A 116 2.78 -19.76 3.23
C VAL A 116 2.20 -21.17 3.07
N VAL A 117 0.88 -21.33 3.25
CA VAL A 117 0.20 -22.63 3.11
C VAL A 117 0.30 -23.17 1.69
N GLY A 118 0.08 -22.32 0.69
CA GLY A 118 0.16 -22.68 -0.71
C GLY A 118 1.57 -23.09 -1.15
N LEU A 119 2.60 -22.36 -0.74
CA LEU A 119 3.99 -22.72 -1.00
C LEU A 119 4.39 -24.03 -0.33
N ALA A 120 3.93 -24.27 0.91
CA ALA A 120 4.15 -25.55 1.59
C ALA A 120 3.49 -26.73 0.85
N ALA A 121 2.27 -26.56 0.35
CA ALA A 121 1.58 -27.55 -0.46
C ALA A 121 2.30 -27.82 -1.80
N ILE A 122 2.78 -26.77 -2.46
CA ILE A 122 3.60 -26.90 -3.69
C ILE A 122 4.89 -27.69 -3.40
N ALA A 123 5.60 -27.35 -2.31
CA ALA A 123 6.83 -28.05 -1.92
C ALA A 123 6.58 -29.54 -1.63
N ALA A 124 5.49 -29.87 -0.94
CA ALA A 124 5.07 -31.25 -0.68
C ALA A 124 4.69 -32.00 -1.97
N GLY A 125 4.02 -31.32 -2.90
CA GLY A 125 3.72 -31.86 -4.24
C GLY A 125 4.97 -32.14 -5.07
N TRP A 126 5.96 -31.25 -5.00
CA TRP A 126 7.24 -31.40 -5.69
C TRP A 126 8.06 -32.59 -5.15
N ALA A 127 8.06 -32.78 -3.84
CA ALA A 127 8.68 -33.96 -3.22
C ALA A 127 8.00 -35.26 -3.66
N SER A 128 6.67 -35.25 -3.81
CA SER A 128 5.89 -36.41 -4.25
C SER A 128 6.14 -36.79 -5.72
N LEU A 129 6.46 -35.82 -6.58
CA LEU A 129 6.85 -36.06 -7.97
C LEU A 129 8.15 -36.88 -8.09
N HIS A 130 9.08 -36.71 -7.15
CA HIS A 130 10.32 -37.50 -7.09
C HIS A 130 10.09 -38.94 -6.61
N MET A 131 8.92 -39.23 -6.04
CA MET A 131 8.53 -40.53 -5.48
C MET A 131 7.42 -41.23 -6.28
N ALA A 132 7.19 -40.83 -7.54
CA ALA A 132 6.17 -41.39 -8.43
C ALA A 132 4.71 -41.28 -7.92
N GLY A 133 4.44 -40.34 -7.00
CA GLY A 133 3.08 -40.02 -6.56
C GLY A 133 2.36 -39.07 -7.53
N PRO A 134 1.02 -39.05 -7.55
CA PRO A 134 0.26 -38.15 -8.40
C PRO A 134 0.49 -36.67 -8.00
N PRO A 135 0.56 -35.72 -8.96
CA PRO A 135 0.99 -34.33 -8.73
C PRO A 135 -0.05 -33.44 -8.01
N PHE A 136 -1.02 -34.03 -7.31
CA PHE A 136 -2.16 -33.30 -6.72
C PHE A 136 -1.72 -32.20 -5.74
N GLY A 137 -0.59 -32.34 -5.05
CA GLY A 137 -0.06 -31.33 -4.12
C GLY A 137 0.37 -30.01 -4.80
N MET A 138 0.90 -30.08 -6.03
CA MET A 138 1.33 -28.89 -6.76
C MET A 138 0.13 -28.09 -7.28
N LEU A 139 -0.85 -28.78 -7.86
CA LEU A 139 -2.09 -28.16 -8.35
C LEU A 139 -2.91 -27.56 -7.19
N SER A 140 -3.06 -28.29 -6.08
CA SER A 140 -3.82 -27.83 -4.91
C SER A 140 -3.18 -26.61 -4.26
N GLY A 141 -1.85 -26.56 -4.20
CA GLY A 141 -1.10 -25.41 -3.70
C GLY A 141 -1.29 -24.17 -4.58
N LEU A 142 -1.22 -24.31 -5.91
CA LEU A 142 -1.48 -23.20 -6.84
C LEU A 142 -2.92 -22.69 -6.74
N ILE A 143 -3.92 -23.59 -6.67
CA ILE A 143 -5.32 -23.22 -6.49
C ILE A 143 -5.52 -22.47 -5.16
N THR A 144 -4.86 -22.93 -4.10
CA THR A 144 -4.92 -22.29 -2.77
C THR A 144 -4.33 -20.89 -2.82
N ILE A 145 -3.15 -20.71 -3.42
CA ILE A 145 -2.55 -19.38 -3.61
C ILE A 145 -3.52 -18.48 -4.37
N PHE A 146 -4.09 -18.95 -5.48
CA PHE A 146 -4.99 -18.16 -6.30
C PHE A 146 -6.25 -17.73 -5.54
N ILE A 147 -6.94 -18.67 -4.88
CA ILE A 147 -8.17 -18.38 -4.12
C ILE A 147 -7.87 -17.41 -2.98
N VAL A 148 -6.81 -17.65 -2.22
CA VAL A 148 -6.49 -16.81 -1.05
C VAL A 148 -5.98 -15.44 -1.49
N ALA A 149 -5.21 -15.35 -2.57
CA ALA A 149 -4.81 -14.08 -3.16
C ALA A 149 -6.02 -13.27 -3.64
N LEU A 150 -7.02 -13.92 -4.25
CA LEU A 150 -8.25 -13.28 -4.69
C LEU A 150 -9.05 -12.76 -3.49
N ILE A 151 -9.31 -13.60 -2.49
CA ILE A 151 -10.09 -13.21 -1.30
C ILE A 151 -9.36 -12.10 -0.52
N GLY A 152 -8.09 -12.30 -0.19
CA GLY A 152 -7.29 -11.34 0.55
C GLY A 152 -7.09 -10.04 -0.22
N GLY A 153 -6.91 -10.12 -1.54
CA GLY A 153 -6.83 -8.97 -2.44
C GLY A 153 -8.12 -8.15 -2.48
N VAL A 154 -9.29 -8.80 -2.57
CA VAL A 154 -10.59 -8.11 -2.50
C VAL A 154 -10.78 -7.43 -1.15
N ILE A 155 -10.46 -8.09 -0.04
CA ILE A 155 -10.55 -7.51 1.30
C ILE A 155 -9.62 -6.29 1.43
N TYR A 156 -8.38 -6.43 0.95
CA TYR A 156 -7.40 -5.34 0.94
C TYR A 156 -7.92 -4.15 0.12
N PHE A 157 -8.46 -4.42 -1.07
CA PHE A 157 -8.99 -3.41 -1.98
C PHE A 157 -10.19 -2.66 -1.40
N VAL A 158 -11.11 -3.35 -0.73
CA VAL A 158 -12.19 -2.68 0.02
C VAL A 158 -11.60 -1.78 1.11
N GLY A 159 -10.57 -2.25 1.81
CA GLY A 159 -9.85 -1.47 2.81
C GLY A 159 -9.22 -0.19 2.26
N GLU A 160 -8.60 -0.25 1.08
CA GLU A 160 -8.06 0.91 0.34
C GLU A 160 -9.14 1.95 0.06
N ILE A 161 -10.29 1.54 -0.48
CA ILE A 161 -11.43 2.43 -0.78
C ILE A 161 -11.90 3.15 0.49
N LEU A 162 -12.14 2.39 1.57
CA LEU A 162 -12.63 2.96 2.83
C LEU A 162 -11.61 3.92 3.48
N THR A 163 -10.32 3.61 3.36
CA THR A 163 -9.25 4.38 4.01
C THR A 163 -8.90 5.63 3.24
N PHE A 164 -8.65 5.51 1.94
CA PHE A 164 -8.11 6.59 1.13
C PHE A 164 -9.21 7.41 0.45
N ILE A 165 -10.18 6.77 -0.20
CA ILE A 165 -11.24 7.48 -0.93
C ILE A 165 -12.23 8.09 0.07
N ILE A 166 -12.88 7.24 0.87
CA ILE A 166 -13.85 7.74 1.85
C ILE A 166 -13.16 8.61 2.90
N GLY A 167 -11.94 8.25 3.32
CA GLY A 167 -11.15 9.07 4.23
C GLY A 167 -10.88 10.47 3.69
N ALA A 168 -10.47 10.59 2.41
CA ALA A 168 -10.26 11.89 1.78
C ALA A 168 -11.54 12.73 1.73
N PHE A 169 -12.68 12.16 1.31
CA PHE A 169 -13.94 12.91 1.31
C PHE A 169 -14.42 13.31 2.71
N LYS A 170 -14.19 12.47 3.73
CA LYS A 170 -14.50 12.83 5.12
C LYS A 170 -13.60 13.94 5.65
N LEU A 171 -12.31 13.90 5.34
CA LEU A 171 -11.38 14.98 5.68
C LEU A 171 -11.78 16.29 4.98
N ASN A 172 -12.23 16.24 3.72
CA ASN A 172 -12.78 17.40 3.03
C ASN A 172 -14.01 17.96 3.76
N GLY A 173 -14.99 17.10 4.10
CA GLY A 173 -16.21 17.53 4.80
C GLY A 173 -15.93 18.14 6.17
N ARG A 174 -14.89 17.66 6.87
CA ARG A 174 -14.50 18.16 8.21
C ARG A 174 -13.69 19.45 8.15
N TYR A 175 -12.72 19.54 7.26
CA TYR A 175 -11.71 20.61 7.24
C TYR A 175 -11.89 21.62 6.10
N ASN A 176 -12.88 21.41 5.23
CA ASN A 176 -13.22 22.25 4.09
C ASN A 176 -12.00 22.62 3.23
N ASN A 177 -11.13 21.65 2.94
CA ASN A 177 -9.96 21.82 2.07
C ASN A 177 -10.15 20.98 0.81
N SER A 178 -10.29 21.67 -0.33
CA SER A 178 -10.55 21.07 -1.64
C SER A 178 -9.48 20.10 -2.10
N LEU A 179 -8.24 20.21 -1.60
CA LEU A 179 -7.15 19.28 -1.92
C LEU A 179 -7.50 17.83 -1.50
N TYR A 180 -8.22 17.65 -0.39
CA TYR A 180 -8.73 16.34 0.01
C TYR A 180 -9.72 15.77 -1.01
N MET A 181 -10.61 16.62 -1.53
CA MET A 181 -11.58 16.21 -2.56
C MET A 181 -10.88 15.79 -3.84
N VAL A 182 -9.89 16.57 -4.31
CA VAL A 182 -9.12 16.25 -5.50
C VAL A 182 -8.34 14.95 -5.32
N ALA A 183 -7.72 14.73 -4.15
CA ALA A 183 -7.04 13.47 -3.85
C ALA A 183 -8.00 12.27 -3.90
N GLY A 184 -9.21 12.39 -3.31
CA GLY A 184 -10.24 11.37 -3.37
C GLY A 184 -10.67 11.01 -4.81
N ILE A 185 -10.85 12.03 -5.66
CA ILE A 185 -11.17 11.83 -7.09
C ILE A 185 -10.02 11.12 -7.82
N LEU A 186 -8.78 11.53 -7.59
CA LEU A 186 -7.62 10.88 -8.21
C LEU A 186 -7.52 9.40 -7.83
N TYR A 187 -7.79 9.03 -6.59
CA TYR A 187 -7.83 7.62 -6.19
C TYR A 187 -8.93 6.84 -6.91
N ILE A 188 -10.12 7.43 -7.12
CA ILE A 188 -11.20 6.79 -7.90
C ILE A 188 -10.75 6.56 -9.35
N ILE A 189 -10.15 7.58 -9.98
CA ILE A 189 -9.68 7.48 -11.36
C ILE A 189 -8.55 6.44 -11.46
N ASP A 190 -7.60 6.42 -10.51
CA ASP A 190 -6.53 5.42 -10.50
C ASP A 190 -7.08 4.00 -10.40
N ILE A 191 -8.11 3.77 -9.57
CA ILE A 191 -8.82 2.48 -9.51
C ILE A 191 -9.42 2.09 -10.86
N ALA A 192 -10.07 3.02 -11.56
CA ALA A 192 -10.61 2.74 -12.88
C ALA A 192 -9.49 2.39 -13.88
N LEU A 193 -8.33 3.04 -13.77
CA LEU A 193 -7.18 2.76 -14.64
C LEU A 193 -6.44 1.47 -14.27
N ILE A 194 -6.50 1.00 -13.01
CA ILE A 194 -6.02 -0.34 -12.61
C ILE A 194 -6.68 -1.42 -13.49
N ILE A 195 -7.97 -1.28 -13.79
CA ILE A 195 -8.71 -2.22 -14.66
C ILE A 195 -8.17 -2.18 -16.09
N ALA A 196 -7.72 -1.02 -16.55
CA ALA A 196 -7.08 -0.84 -17.86
C ALA A 196 -5.57 -1.20 -17.88
N GLY A 197 -5.00 -1.62 -16.75
CA GLY A 197 -3.59 -2.01 -16.63
C GLY A 197 -2.60 -0.83 -16.54
N ILE A 198 -3.08 0.40 -16.32
CA ILE A 198 -2.25 1.62 -16.24
C ILE A 198 -2.49 2.25 -14.88
N SER A 199 -1.69 1.98 -13.84
CA SER A 199 -1.95 2.55 -12.51
C SER A 199 -0.71 3.09 -11.82
N GLY A 200 -0.93 3.84 -10.73
CA GLY A 200 0.10 4.22 -9.77
C GLY A 200 0.51 5.68 -9.82
N ILE A 201 0.47 6.33 -10.99
CA ILE A 201 0.81 7.76 -11.11
C ILE A 201 -0.25 8.62 -10.41
N LEU A 202 -1.54 8.34 -10.61
CA LEU A 202 -2.60 9.13 -9.98
C LEU A 202 -2.65 8.85 -8.48
N THR A 203 -2.40 7.61 -8.06
CA THR A 203 -2.23 7.28 -6.65
C THR A 203 -1.08 8.08 -6.03
N LEU A 204 0.08 8.18 -6.68
CA LEU A 204 1.19 9.02 -6.20
C LEU A 204 0.77 10.49 -6.04
N VAL A 205 0.13 11.08 -7.05
CA VAL A 205 -0.35 12.47 -6.99
C VAL A 205 -1.39 12.63 -5.87
N GLY A 206 -2.28 11.66 -5.69
CA GLY A 206 -3.24 11.63 -4.57
C GLY A 206 -2.56 11.66 -3.21
N HIS A 207 -1.48 10.89 -3.02
CA HIS A 207 -0.69 10.91 -1.78
C HIS A 207 -0.02 12.27 -1.53
N ILE A 208 0.49 12.92 -2.59
CA ILE A 208 1.09 14.25 -2.51
C ILE A 208 0.05 15.28 -2.06
N LEU A 209 -1.11 15.29 -2.73
CA LEU A 209 -2.21 16.21 -2.39
C LEU A 209 -2.71 15.97 -0.97
N MET A 210 -2.82 14.71 -0.54
CA MET A 210 -3.16 14.37 0.83
C MET A 210 -2.16 14.93 1.84
N TYR A 211 -0.86 14.75 1.59
CA TYR A 211 0.18 15.25 2.45
C TYR A 211 0.13 16.78 2.60
N ILE A 212 -0.05 17.50 1.49
CA ILE A 212 -0.16 18.97 1.48
C ILE A 212 -1.43 19.40 2.24
N ALA A 213 -2.57 18.78 1.95
CA ALA A 213 -3.83 19.10 2.61
C ALA A 213 -3.76 18.90 4.14
N LEU A 214 -3.14 17.80 4.59
CA LEU A 214 -2.95 17.50 6.01
C LEU A 214 -1.99 18.48 6.68
N ARG A 215 -0.96 18.94 5.97
CA ARG A 215 -0.07 20.00 6.45
C ARG A 215 -0.84 21.30 6.66
N ASP A 216 -1.60 21.74 5.66
CA ASP A 216 -2.38 22.98 5.74
C ASP A 216 -3.42 22.92 6.87
N THR A 217 -4.10 21.78 7.03
CA THR A 217 -5.03 21.55 8.14
C THR A 217 -4.33 21.63 9.49
N LEU A 218 -3.15 21.02 9.62
CA LEU A 218 -2.38 21.04 10.86
C LEU A 218 -1.95 22.46 11.23
N ASP A 219 -1.50 23.26 10.24
CA ASP A 219 -1.08 24.64 10.44
C ASP A 219 -2.27 25.52 10.89
N LYS A 220 -3.45 25.33 10.29
CA LYS A 220 -4.70 25.98 10.73
C LYS A 220 -5.10 25.59 12.15
N LEU A 221 -5.04 24.30 12.50
CA LEU A 221 -5.41 23.83 13.84
C LEU A 221 -4.46 24.32 14.94
N ARG A 222 -3.17 24.50 14.60
CA ARG A 222 -2.14 25.02 15.52
C ARG A 222 -2.15 26.53 15.65
N SER A 223 -2.65 27.24 14.65
CA SER A 223 -2.81 28.69 14.77
C SER A 223 -3.81 29.01 15.89
N PRO A 224 -3.49 29.95 16.79
CA PRO A 224 -4.52 30.52 17.67
C PRO A 224 -5.55 31.19 16.76
N THR A 225 -6.82 30.81 16.90
CA THR A 225 -7.92 31.41 16.14
C THR A 225 -7.84 32.94 16.27
N PRO A 226 -7.88 33.73 15.19
CA PRO A 226 -8.30 35.12 15.29
C PRO A 226 -9.71 35.09 15.89
N SER A 227 -9.88 35.77 17.02
CA SER A 227 -11.15 36.03 17.69
C SER A 227 -12.21 36.60 16.76
#